data_AF-A0A1S8X975-F1
#
_entry.id   AF-A0A1S8X975-F1
#
_cell.length_a   1.000
_cell.length_b   1.000
_cell.length_c   1.000
_cell.angle_alpha   90.00
_cell.angle_beta   90.00
_cell.angle_gamma   90.00
#
_symmetry.space_group_name_H-M   'P 1'
#
loop_
_entity.id
_entity.type
_entity.pdbx_description
1 polymer ?
#
loop_
_entity_poly.entity_id
_entity_poly.type
_entity_poly.pdbx_seq_one_letter_code
_entity_poly.pdbx_strand_id
1 'polypeptide(L)'
;MQAIAEKSKSHFRKFNSYARLTRERLKKTALVMEINSSKETSGCQLELPTSRLKEDSEDLELSWLLLAEIYIKIGKTELAQELLKRCLQYNKSCTKAYEFTGYVMEKEQNFHEAARNYELAWNISNRSNPSVGYKLAHARLKIRQLLEAIEVCLQAGTQEIRNEDQYILDTFAPLISVAKLTTTDNFPSTPLDYSPE
;
A
#
# COMPACT_ATOMS: atom_id res chain seq x y z
N MET A 1 -33.20 -18.39 24.54
CA MET A 1 -33.94 -17.99 23.32
C MET A 1 -33.65 -16.54 22.88
N GLN A 2 -33.74 -15.52 23.75
CA GLN A 2 -33.51 -14.10 23.37
C GLN A 2 -32.08 -13.79 22.86
N ALA A 3 -31.04 -14.32 23.50
CA ALA A 3 -29.64 -14.06 23.11
C ALA A 3 -29.28 -14.56 21.69
N ILE A 4 -29.92 -15.64 21.24
CA ILE A 4 -29.72 -16.19 19.87
C ILE A 4 -30.41 -15.28 18.84
N ALA A 5 -31.58 -14.75 19.16
CA ALA A 5 -32.32 -13.82 18.32
C ALA A 5 -31.67 -12.43 18.23
N GLU A 6 -30.97 -11.97 19.26
CA GLU A 6 -30.19 -10.72 19.20
C GLU A 6 -28.91 -10.87 18.38
N LYS A 7 -28.21 -12.02 18.51
CA LYS A 7 -27.06 -12.32 17.65
C LYS A 7 -27.45 -12.38 16.18
N SER A 8 -28.56 -13.02 15.82
CA SER A 8 -29.01 -13.07 14.42
C SER A 8 -29.38 -11.69 13.88
N LYS A 9 -30.04 -10.83 14.67
CA LYS A 9 -30.32 -9.43 14.31
C LYS A 9 -29.04 -8.62 14.12
N SER A 10 -28.04 -8.81 14.98
CA SER A 10 -26.72 -8.15 14.86
C SER A 10 -25.98 -8.57 13.59
N HIS A 11 -25.94 -9.88 13.31
CA HIS A 11 -25.38 -10.41 12.07
C HIS A 11 -26.10 -9.89 10.83
N PHE A 12 -27.44 -9.81 10.87
CA PHE A 12 -28.24 -9.28 9.77
C PHE A 12 -28.04 -7.77 9.55
N ARG A 13 -27.89 -6.98 10.62
CA ARG A 13 -27.53 -5.55 10.53
C ARG A 13 -26.13 -5.37 9.91
N LYS A 14 -25.16 -6.18 10.32
CA LYS A 14 -23.82 -6.19 9.72
C LYS A 14 -23.91 -6.55 8.24
N PHE A 15 -24.64 -7.62 7.89
CA PHE A 15 -24.85 -8.04 6.50
C PHE A 15 -25.49 -6.94 5.63
N ASN A 16 -26.54 -6.26 6.12
CA ASN A 16 -27.16 -5.14 5.40
C ASN A 16 -26.23 -3.92 5.29
N SER A 17 -25.43 -3.65 6.31
CA SER A 17 -24.38 -2.62 6.24
C SER A 17 -23.35 -2.97 5.15
N TYR A 18 -22.84 -4.20 5.14
CA TYR A 18 -21.93 -4.70 4.11
C TYR A 18 -22.54 -4.65 2.72
N ALA A 19 -23.80 -5.08 2.56
CA ALA A 19 -24.52 -5.06 1.28
C ALA A 19 -24.77 -3.64 0.76
N ARG A 20 -25.00 -2.67 1.66
CA ARG A 20 -25.10 -1.25 1.29
C ARG A 20 -23.75 -0.70 0.86
N LEU A 21 -22.70 -1.01 1.62
CA LEU A 21 -21.33 -0.59 1.31
C LEU A 21 -20.85 -1.14 -0.04
N THR A 22 -21.14 -2.42 -0.35
CA THR A 22 -20.78 -3.02 -1.64
C THR A 22 -21.59 -2.41 -2.78
N ARG A 23 -22.88 -2.11 -2.58
CA ARG A 23 -23.70 -1.43 -3.59
C ARG A 23 -23.23 0.01 -3.85
N GLU A 24 -22.84 0.74 -2.80
CA GLU A 24 -22.24 2.07 -2.95
C GLU A 24 -20.87 2.00 -3.64
N ARG A 25 -20.02 1.03 -3.28
CA ARG A 25 -18.74 0.78 -3.98
C ARG A 25 -18.95 0.45 -5.46
N LEU A 26 -19.92 -0.40 -5.80
CA LEU A 26 -20.25 -0.77 -7.17
C LEU A 26 -20.74 0.42 -8.00
N LYS A 27 -21.58 1.29 -7.41
CA LYS A 27 -22.02 2.55 -8.03
C LYS A 27 -20.85 3.52 -8.22
N LYS A 28 -20.04 3.68 -7.16
CA LYS A 28 -18.64 4.15 -7.13
C LYS A 28 -17.90 3.85 -8.43
N THR A 29 -17.60 2.58 -8.60
CA THR A 29 -16.77 2.04 -9.67
C THR A 29 -17.43 2.12 -11.05
N ALA A 30 -18.76 1.96 -11.13
CA ALA A 30 -19.49 2.07 -12.39
C ALA A 30 -19.43 3.49 -12.95
N LEU A 31 -19.63 4.50 -12.10
CA LEU A 31 -19.49 5.91 -12.49
C LEU A 31 -18.07 6.22 -12.98
N VAL A 32 -17.05 5.67 -12.33
CA VAL A 32 -15.65 5.86 -12.77
C VAL A 32 -15.38 5.19 -14.11
N MET A 33 -15.91 3.98 -14.34
CA MET A 33 -15.80 3.32 -15.64
C MET A 33 -16.47 4.14 -16.75
N GLU A 34 -17.63 4.73 -16.48
CA GLU A 34 -18.31 5.66 -17.41
C GLU A 34 -17.54 6.97 -17.62
N ILE A 35 -16.94 7.53 -16.56
CA ILE A 35 -16.07 8.71 -16.68
C ILE A 35 -14.80 8.37 -17.46
N ASN A 36 -14.24 7.17 -17.29
CA ASN A 36 -13.04 6.73 -18.00
C ASN A 36 -13.31 6.53 -19.49
N SER A 37 -14.45 5.92 -19.86
CA SER A 37 -14.87 5.79 -21.25
C SER A 37 -15.27 7.13 -21.89
N SER A 38 -15.80 8.07 -21.11
CA SER A 38 -16.14 9.43 -21.57
C SER A 38 -14.94 10.36 -21.70
N LYS A 39 -13.82 10.08 -21.01
CA LYS A 39 -12.58 10.87 -21.10
C LYS A 39 -11.69 10.47 -22.27
N GLU A 40 -11.85 9.26 -22.82
CA GLU A 40 -11.25 8.90 -24.12
C GLU A 40 -11.84 9.75 -25.27
N THR A 41 -13.05 10.31 -25.11
CA THR A 41 -13.73 11.10 -26.14
C THR A 41 -13.59 12.61 -25.97
N SER A 42 -13.17 13.11 -24.79
CA SER A 42 -13.24 14.54 -24.47
C SER A 42 -12.10 14.99 -23.56
N GLY A 43 -11.03 15.53 -24.15
CA GLY A 43 -9.93 16.19 -23.43
C GLY A 43 -10.31 17.55 -22.83
N CYS A 44 -11.34 17.63 -21.99
CA CYS A 44 -11.77 18.88 -21.36
C CYS A 44 -11.54 18.86 -19.84
N GLN A 45 -10.71 19.79 -19.38
CA GLN A 45 -10.66 20.27 -18.00
C GLN A 45 -12.05 20.82 -17.63
N LEU A 46 -12.66 20.26 -16.59
CA LEU A 46 -13.86 20.80 -15.97
C LEU A 46 -13.47 21.31 -14.58
N GLU A 47 -13.29 22.62 -14.47
CA GLU A 47 -13.18 23.30 -13.17
C GLU A 47 -14.60 23.50 -12.61
N LEU A 48 -14.79 23.10 -11.35
CA LEU A 48 -16.02 23.33 -10.57
C LEU A 48 -15.66 24.02 -9.23
N PRO A 49 -16.63 24.58 -8.47
CA PRO A 49 -16.39 25.72 -7.58
C PRO A 49 -15.57 25.41 -6.31
N THR A 50 -14.72 26.37 -5.96
CA THR A 50 -13.51 26.31 -5.12
C THR A 50 -13.64 25.97 -3.62
N SER A 51 -14.81 25.56 -3.13
CA SER A 51 -14.98 25.10 -1.73
C SER A 51 -15.43 23.65 -1.58
N ARG A 52 -15.97 23.02 -2.64
CA ARG A 52 -16.40 21.60 -2.68
C ARG A 52 -15.39 20.67 -3.37
N LEU A 53 -14.40 21.25 -4.04
CA LEU A 53 -13.38 20.55 -4.83
C LEU A 53 -12.47 19.58 -4.05
N LYS A 54 -12.27 19.82 -2.74
CA LYS A 54 -11.38 18.94 -1.95
C LYS A 54 -12.00 17.57 -1.71
N GLU A 55 -13.28 17.53 -1.38
CA GLU A 55 -14.03 16.28 -1.21
C GLU A 55 -14.15 15.53 -2.54
N ASP A 56 -14.40 16.25 -3.65
CA ASP A 56 -14.47 15.65 -4.99
C ASP A 56 -13.11 15.07 -5.45
N SER A 57 -12.00 15.71 -5.09
CA SER A 57 -10.65 15.25 -5.43
C SER A 57 -10.26 13.98 -4.68
N GLU A 58 -10.55 13.90 -3.39
CA GLU A 58 -10.28 12.71 -2.56
C GLU A 58 -11.18 11.53 -2.94
N ASP A 59 -12.46 11.80 -3.22
CA ASP A 59 -13.40 10.78 -3.69
C ASP A 59 -13.02 10.23 -5.07
N LEU A 60 -12.54 11.08 -5.97
CA LEU A 60 -12.06 10.67 -7.28
C LEU A 60 -10.80 9.80 -7.18
N GLU A 61 -9.83 10.18 -6.35
CA GLU A 61 -8.63 9.39 -6.08
C GLU A 61 -8.99 7.99 -5.55
N LEU A 62 -9.86 7.94 -4.53
CA LEU A 62 -10.30 6.67 -3.95
C LEU A 62 -11.00 5.79 -4.99
N SER A 63 -11.77 6.40 -5.88
CA SER A 63 -12.51 5.71 -6.92
C SER A 63 -11.60 5.06 -7.99
N TRP A 64 -10.50 5.73 -8.38
CA TRP A 64 -9.49 5.16 -9.27
C TRP A 64 -8.71 4.03 -8.61
N LEU A 65 -8.35 4.20 -7.33
CA LEU A 65 -7.68 3.15 -6.56
C LEU A 65 -8.53 1.88 -6.45
N LEU A 66 -9.83 2.02 -6.19
CA LEU A 66 -10.78 0.90 -6.15
C LEU A 66 -10.90 0.21 -7.50
N LEU A 67 -10.96 0.97 -8.60
CA LEU A 67 -11.02 0.40 -9.94
C LEU A 67 -9.73 -0.35 -10.30
N ALA A 68 -8.56 0.20 -9.95
CA ALA A 68 -7.27 -0.45 -10.12
C ALA A 68 -7.21 -1.78 -9.34
N GLU A 69 -7.68 -1.79 -8.08
CA GLU A 69 -7.75 -3.02 -7.28
C GLU A 69 -8.61 -4.11 -7.94
N ILE A 70 -9.75 -3.73 -8.54
CA ILE A 70 -10.62 -4.66 -9.28
C ILE A 70 -9.90 -5.21 -10.51
N TYR A 71 -9.22 -4.35 -11.29
CA TYR A 71 -8.49 -4.82 -12.48
C TYR A 71 -7.32 -5.75 -12.14
N ILE A 72 -6.61 -5.46 -11.05
CA ILE A 72 -5.58 -6.35 -10.50
C ILE A 72 -6.17 -7.73 -10.16
N LYS A 73 -7.35 -7.77 -9.52
CA LYS A 73 -8.05 -9.01 -9.18
C LYS A 73 -8.52 -9.80 -10.41
N ILE A 74 -8.93 -9.10 -11.47
CA ILE A 74 -9.31 -9.70 -12.75
C ILE A 74 -8.08 -10.20 -13.53
N GLY A 75 -6.89 -9.70 -13.20
CA GLY A 75 -5.64 -10.02 -13.90
C GLY A 75 -5.32 -9.11 -15.08
N LYS A 76 -6.06 -8.01 -15.26
CA LYS A 76 -5.78 -6.98 -16.27
C LYS A 76 -4.83 -5.94 -15.68
N THR A 77 -3.55 -6.30 -15.55
CA THR A 77 -2.55 -5.46 -14.88
C THR A 77 -2.22 -4.19 -15.68
N GLU A 78 -2.26 -4.23 -17.01
CA GLU A 78 -1.92 -3.09 -17.87
C GLU A 78 -2.88 -1.91 -17.63
N LEU A 79 -4.19 -2.19 -17.62
CA LEU A 79 -5.22 -1.17 -17.34
C LEU A 79 -5.10 -0.63 -15.91
N ALA A 80 -4.71 -1.47 -14.95
CA ALA A 80 -4.48 -1.02 -13.59
C ALA A 80 -3.30 -0.05 -13.52
N GLN A 81 -2.20 -0.33 -14.22
CA GLN A 81 -1.05 0.58 -14.27
C GLN A 81 -1.41 1.94 -14.88
N GLU A 82 -2.19 1.97 -15.95
CA GLU A 82 -2.64 3.23 -16.56
C GLU A 82 -3.48 4.08 -15.60
N LEU A 83 -4.41 3.46 -14.89
CA LEU A 83 -5.22 4.15 -13.88
C LEU A 83 -4.37 4.67 -12.72
N LEU A 84 -3.40 3.89 -12.24
CA LEU A 84 -2.50 4.29 -11.17
C LEU A 84 -1.60 5.45 -11.60
N LYS A 85 -1.07 5.43 -12.83
CA LYS A 85 -0.31 6.55 -13.41
C LYS A 85 -1.15 7.81 -13.48
N ARG A 86 -2.41 7.71 -13.92
CA ARG A 86 -3.36 8.84 -13.92
C ARG A 86 -3.58 9.35 -12.49
N CYS A 87 -3.84 8.45 -11.54
CA CYS A 87 -4.02 8.80 -10.13
C CYS A 87 -2.81 9.61 -9.58
N LEU A 88 -1.59 9.17 -9.89
CA LEU A 88 -0.36 9.86 -9.47
C LEU A 88 -0.12 11.20 -10.17
N GLN A 89 -0.70 11.45 -11.35
CA GLN A 89 -0.65 12.76 -11.99
C GLN A 89 -1.47 13.80 -11.23
N TYR A 90 -2.62 13.40 -10.68
CA TYR A 90 -3.47 14.26 -9.86
C TYR A 90 -2.95 14.39 -8.43
N ASN A 91 -2.59 13.27 -7.79
CA ASN A 91 -2.03 13.25 -6.45
C ASN A 91 -0.72 12.45 -6.38
N LYS A 92 0.40 13.16 -6.46
CA LYS A 92 1.76 12.58 -6.37
C LYS A 92 2.10 12.04 -4.98
N SER A 93 1.35 12.43 -3.95
CA SER A 93 1.55 12.03 -2.55
C SER A 93 0.65 10.87 -2.14
N CYS A 94 -0.03 10.21 -3.10
CA CYS A 94 -0.86 9.05 -2.80
C CYS A 94 0.00 7.81 -2.50
N THR A 95 0.16 7.47 -1.22
CA THR A 95 0.88 6.25 -0.78
C THR A 95 0.27 4.98 -1.40
N LYS A 96 -1.07 4.87 -1.42
CA LYS A 96 -1.77 3.67 -1.89
C LYS A 96 -1.56 3.40 -3.39
N ALA A 97 -1.43 4.45 -4.19
CA ALA A 97 -1.18 4.30 -5.62
C ALA A 97 0.20 3.67 -5.88
N TYR A 98 1.22 4.10 -5.14
CA TYR A 98 2.56 3.48 -5.20
C TYR A 98 2.54 2.03 -4.68
N GLU A 99 1.78 1.74 -3.62
CA GLU A 99 1.61 0.37 -3.13
C GLU A 99 1.00 -0.54 -4.20
N PHE A 100 -0.09 -0.13 -4.86
CA PHE A 100 -0.70 -0.92 -5.93
C PHE A 100 0.20 -1.05 -7.15
N THR A 101 0.97 -0.01 -7.48
CA THR A 101 1.96 -0.06 -8.56
C THR A 101 3.03 -1.10 -8.24
N GLY A 102 3.57 -1.10 -7.01
CA GLY A 102 4.50 -2.11 -6.53
C GLY A 102 3.92 -3.53 -6.60
N TYR A 103 2.65 -3.70 -6.21
CA TYR A 103 1.98 -5.00 -6.26
C TYR A 103 1.82 -5.53 -7.69
N VAL A 104 1.49 -4.64 -8.64
CA VAL A 104 1.42 -5.02 -10.06
C VAL A 104 2.80 -5.44 -10.58
N MET A 105 3.85 -4.71 -10.22
CA MET A 105 5.23 -5.05 -10.61
C MET A 105 5.68 -6.39 -10.02
N GLU A 106 5.27 -6.72 -8.79
CA GLU A 106 5.48 -8.04 -8.20
C GLU A 106 4.78 -9.15 -8.99
N LYS A 107 3.56 -8.91 -9.49
CA LYS A 107 2.84 -9.85 -10.36
C LYS A 107 3.55 -10.06 -11.69
N GLU A 108 4.18 -9.02 -12.21
CA GLU A 108 4.98 -9.04 -13.45
C GLU A 108 6.42 -9.55 -13.22
N GLN A 109 6.76 -9.97 -11.99
CA GLN A 109 8.10 -10.43 -11.59
C GLN A 109 9.21 -9.38 -11.71
N ASN A 110 8.86 -8.10 -11.87
CA ASN A 110 9.79 -6.99 -11.89
C ASN A 110 10.02 -6.45 -10.47
N PHE A 111 10.80 -7.19 -9.68
CA PHE A 111 11.06 -6.84 -8.29
C PHE A 111 11.86 -5.55 -8.13
N HIS A 112 12.75 -5.23 -9.07
CA HIS A 112 13.55 -4.01 -9.03
C HIS A 112 12.69 -2.75 -9.02
N GLU A 113 11.71 -2.68 -9.92
CA GLU A 113 10.81 -1.53 -10.00
C GLU A 113 9.78 -1.56 -8.86
N ALA A 114 9.35 -2.74 -8.43
CA ALA A 114 8.48 -2.88 -7.26
C ALA A 114 9.14 -2.29 -5.99
N ALA A 115 10.40 -2.60 -5.73
CA ALA A 115 11.13 -2.08 -4.58
C ALA A 115 11.22 -0.54 -4.60
N ARG A 116 11.49 0.07 -5.75
CA ARG A 116 11.52 1.54 -5.88
C ARG A 116 10.17 2.18 -5.56
N ASN A 117 9.08 1.60 -6.08
CA ASN A 117 7.73 2.12 -5.82
C ASN A 117 7.34 1.97 -4.35
N TYR A 118 7.65 0.84 -3.73
CA TYR A 118 7.40 0.65 -2.30
C TYR A 118 8.27 1.55 -1.42
N GLU A 119 9.49 1.88 -1.82
CA GLU A 119 10.34 2.84 -1.12
C GLU A 119 9.77 4.27 -1.18
N LEU A 120 9.23 4.68 -2.34
CA LEU A 120 8.50 5.94 -2.46
C LEU A 120 7.27 5.96 -1.54
N ALA A 121 6.47 4.89 -1.52
CA ALA A 121 5.33 4.76 -0.62
C ALA A 121 5.74 4.83 0.86
N TRP A 122 6.85 4.18 1.23
CA TRP A 122 7.39 4.17 2.59
C TRP A 122 7.85 5.56 3.04
N ASN A 123 8.48 6.31 2.14
CA ASN A 123 8.94 7.67 2.42
C ASN A 123 7.78 8.67 2.50
N ILE A 124 6.80 8.58 1.60
CA ILE A 124 5.62 9.46 1.58
C ILE A 124 4.75 9.24 2.82
N SER A 125 4.62 8.00 3.28
CA SER A 125 3.91 7.67 4.52
C SER A 125 4.70 7.98 5.79
N ASN A 126 5.86 8.65 5.68
CA ASN A 126 6.76 8.95 6.79
C ASN A 126 7.06 7.71 7.66
N ARG A 127 7.21 6.54 7.03
CA ARG A 127 7.47 5.25 7.69
C ARG A 127 6.41 4.85 8.73
N SER A 128 5.19 5.38 8.60
CA SER A 128 4.10 5.16 9.54
C SER A 128 3.32 3.87 9.28
N ASN A 129 3.46 3.23 8.11
CA ASN A 129 2.65 2.07 7.71
C ASN A 129 3.48 0.78 7.57
N PRO A 130 3.64 -0.03 8.62
CA PRO A 130 4.50 -1.22 8.62
C PRO A 130 4.23 -2.21 7.49
N SER A 131 2.98 -2.31 7.03
CA SER A 131 2.60 -3.18 5.91
C SER A 131 3.41 -2.88 4.64
N VAL A 132 3.63 -1.60 4.34
CA VAL A 132 4.45 -1.16 3.19
C VAL A 132 5.92 -1.50 3.39
N GLY A 133 6.43 -1.30 4.61
CA GLY A 133 7.81 -1.64 4.96
C GLY A 133 8.10 -3.13 4.74
N TYR A 134 7.20 -4.02 5.14
CA TYR A 134 7.39 -5.45 4.91
C TYR A 134 7.31 -5.84 3.43
N LYS A 135 6.41 -5.23 2.64
CA LYS A 135 6.36 -5.45 1.18
C LYS A 135 7.66 -4.97 0.50
N LEU A 136 8.19 -3.82 0.92
CA LEU A 136 9.48 -3.33 0.46
C LEU A 136 10.61 -4.31 0.80
N ALA A 137 10.66 -4.80 2.03
CA ALA A 137 11.66 -5.78 2.46
C ALA A 137 11.56 -7.08 1.66
N HIS A 138 10.34 -7.58 1.43
CA HIS A 138 10.09 -8.74 0.57
C HIS A 138 10.65 -8.54 -0.84
N ALA A 139 10.35 -7.40 -1.46
CA ALA A 139 10.87 -7.06 -2.79
C ALA A 139 12.40 -6.98 -2.82
N ARG A 140 13.04 -6.36 -1.82
CA ARG A 140 14.51 -6.28 -1.69
C ARG A 140 15.17 -7.64 -1.50
N LEU A 141 14.54 -8.55 -0.74
CA LEU A 141 15.02 -9.93 -0.58
C LEU A 141 15.05 -10.68 -1.91
N LYS A 142 14.04 -10.47 -2.77
CA LYS A 142 14.00 -11.07 -4.12
C LYS A 142 15.14 -10.57 -5.01
N ILE A 143 15.60 -9.33 -4.80
CA ILE A 143 16.72 -8.71 -5.51
C ILE A 143 18.09 -9.06 -4.88
N ARG A 144 18.12 -9.86 -3.80
CA ARG A 144 19.33 -10.19 -2.99
C ARG A 144 19.91 -9.03 -2.17
N GLN A 145 19.16 -7.94 -1.98
CA GLN A 145 19.57 -6.82 -1.12
C GLN A 145 19.18 -7.10 0.34
N LEU A 146 19.95 -7.97 1.00
CA LEU A 146 19.61 -8.46 2.36
C LEU A 146 19.78 -7.39 3.45
N LEU A 147 20.85 -6.59 3.39
CA LEU A 147 21.15 -5.56 4.40
C LEU A 147 20.04 -4.52 4.48
N GLU A 148 19.71 -3.93 3.33
CA GLU A 148 18.65 -2.93 3.19
C GLU A 148 17.26 -3.47 3.56
N ALA A 149 17.00 -4.77 3.34
CA ALA A 149 15.75 -5.41 3.74
C ALA A 149 15.65 -5.55 5.27
N ILE A 150 16.75 -5.90 5.93
CA ILE A 150 16.81 -6.03 7.39
C ILE A 150 16.54 -4.68 8.06
N GLU A 151 17.16 -3.60 7.58
CA GLU A 151 16.96 -2.25 8.10
C GLU A 151 15.50 -1.82 8.03
N VAL A 152 14.84 -2.06 6.90
CA VAL A 152 13.42 -1.72 6.71
C VAL A 152 12.53 -2.57 7.64
N CYS A 153 12.81 -3.87 7.78
CA CYS A 153 12.08 -4.75 8.70
C CYS A 153 12.21 -4.31 10.16
N LEU A 154 13.41 -3.89 10.59
CA LEU A 154 13.63 -3.37 11.94
C LEU A 154 12.83 -2.09 12.16
N GLN A 155 12.89 -1.14 11.22
CA GLN A 155 12.13 0.10 11.31
C GLN A 155 10.62 -0.15 11.36
N ALA A 156 10.09 -1.02 10.49
CA ALA A 156 8.68 -1.38 10.46
C ALA A 156 8.21 -2.11 11.74
N GLY A 157 9.04 -2.99 12.30
CA GLY A 157 8.71 -3.76 13.51
C GLY A 157 8.72 -2.97 14.81
N THR A 158 9.27 -1.75 14.83
CA THR A 158 9.17 -0.84 15.99
C THR A 158 7.79 -0.19 16.13
N GLN A 159 7.01 -0.14 15.05
CA GLN A 159 5.67 0.42 15.04
C GLN A 159 4.66 -0.70 15.35
N GLU A 160 3.81 -0.53 16.35
CA GLU A 160 2.83 -1.54 16.78
C GLU A 160 2.04 -2.10 15.58
N ILE A 161 2.07 -3.42 15.41
CA ILE A 161 1.47 -4.09 14.26
C ILE A 161 -0.05 -4.16 14.45
N ARG A 162 -0.82 -3.54 13.55
CA ARG A 162 -2.25 -3.83 13.42
C ARG A 162 -2.40 -5.19 12.74
N ASN A 163 -3.13 -6.08 13.42
CA ASN A 163 -3.19 -7.54 13.27
C ASN A 163 -3.58 -8.14 11.89
N GLU A 164 -3.71 -7.35 10.82
CA GLU A 164 -4.24 -7.85 9.54
C GLU A 164 -3.21 -8.57 8.65
N ASP A 165 -1.91 -8.40 8.91
CA ASP A 165 -0.80 -9.00 8.12
C ASP A 165 0.08 -9.99 8.93
N GLN A 166 -0.49 -10.73 9.89
CA GLN A 166 0.25 -11.68 10.77
C GLN A 166 1.12 -12.70 10.00
N TYR A 167 0.69 -13.12 8.81
CA TYR A 167 1.43 -14.04 7.94
C TYR A 167 2.80 -13.49 7.51
N ILE A 168 2.89 -12.17 7.32
CA ILE A 168 4.10 -11.48 6.90
C ILE A 168 5.09 -11.41 8.06
N LEU A 169 4.60 -11.20 9.29
CA LEU A 169 5.41 -11.26 10.50
C LEU A 169 6.03 -12.64 10.70
N ASP A 170 5.27 -13.72 10.54
CA ASP A 170 5.79 -15.08 10.73
C ASP A 170 6.89 -15.40 9.71
N THR A 171 6.77 -14.87 8.48
CA THR A 171 7.78 -15.01 7.43
C THR A 171 9.08 -14.27 7.75
N PHE A 172 8.99 -13.11 8.44
CA PHE A 172 10.15 -12.27 8.75
C PHE A 172 10.65 -12.35 10.21
N ALA A 173 9.92 -13.03 11.10
CA ALA A 173 10.29 -13.28 12.48
C ALA A 173 11.74 -13.80 12.66
N PRO A 174 12.23 -14.80 11.88
CA PRO A 174 13.61 -15.25 12.00
C PRO A 174 14.63 -14.16 11.60
N LEU A 175 14.33 -13.37 10.56
CA LEU A 175 15.18 -12.25 10.11
C LEU A 175 15.26 -11.14 11.16
N ILE A 176 14.13 -10.79 11.79
CA ILE A 176 14.07 -9.80 12.87
C ILE A 176 14.85 -10.31 14.10
N SER A 177 14.76 -11.61 14.41
CA SER A 177 15.50 -12.24 15.51
C SER A 177 17.02 -12.18 15.27
N VAL A 178 17.47 -12.58 14.08
CA VAL A 178 18.89 -12.50 13.68
C VAL A 178 19.40 -11.05 13.69
N ALA A 179 18.60 -10.12 13.18
CA ALA A 179 18.97 -8.70 13.14
C ALA A 179 19.15 -8.09 14.52
N LYS A 180 18.27 -8.44 15.49
CA LYS A 180 18.39 -8.04 16.89
C LYS A 180 19.68 -8.57 17.53
N LEU A 181 20.13 -9.76 17.15
CA LEU A 181 21.40 -10.33 17.63
C LEU A 181 22.61 -9.58 17.02
N THR A 182 22.54 -9.17 15.76
CA THR A 182 23.65 -8.45 15.10
C THR A 182 23.81 -6.99 15.58
N THR A 183 22.75 -6.36 16.12
CA THR A 183 22.83 -4.99 16.68
C THR A 183 23.30 -4.98 18.14
N THR A 184 23.29 -6.12 18.84
CA THR A 184 23.79 -6.23 20.22
C THR A 184 25.30 -6.47 20.32
N ASP A 185 25.97 -6.81 19.22
CA ASP A 185 27.42 -6.86 19.17
C ASP A 185 27.99 -5.46 18.93
N ASN A 186 28.16 -4.76 20.06
CA ASN A 186 29.25 -3.82 20.34
C ASN A 186 30.29 -3.73 19.20
N PHE A 187 30.26 -2.65 18.41
CA PHE A 187 31.51 -2.14 17.84
C PHE A 187 32.21 -1.39 18.97
N PRO A 188 33.30 -1.92 19.58
CA PRO A 188 34.17 -1.06 20.37
C PRO A 188 34.75 -0.02 19.41
N SER A 189 34.41 1.23 19.63
CA SER A 189 35.07 2.38 19.04
C SER A 189 36.50 2.44 19.60
N THR A 190 37.43 1.72 18.98
CA THR A 190 38.85 1.94 19.21
C THR A 190 39.31 3.10 18.34
N PRO A 191 39.83 4.21 18.92
CA PRO A 191 40.49 5.25 18.15
C PRO A 191 41.79 4.68 17.59
N LEU A 192 41.96 4.70 16.27
CA LEU A 192 43.24 4.45 15.62
C LEU A 192 44.14 5.66 15.86
N ASP A 193 44.92 5.60 16.94
CA ASP A 193 46.05 6.50 17.17
C ASP A 193 47.21 6.07 16.26
N TYR A 194 47.50 6.88 15.25
CA TYR A 194 48.60 6.67 14.31
C TYR A 194 49.66 7.74 14.61
N SER A 195 50.65 7.39 15.43
CA SER A 195 51.88 8.18 15.57
C SER A 195 52.92 7.65 14.58
N PRO A 196 53.51 8.50 13.72
CA PRO A 196 54.70 8.15 12.96
C PRO A 196 55.98 8.51 13.74
N GLU A 197 56.96 7.60 13.70
CA GLU A 197 58.36 7.82 14.06
C GLU A 197 59.05 8.81 13.10
#